data_AF-A0A927AQJ8-F1
#
_entry.id   AF-A0A927AQJ8-F1
#
_cell.length_a   1.000
_cell.length_b   1.000
_cell.length_c   1.000
_cell.angle_alpha   90.00
_cell.angle_beta   90.00
_cell.angle_gamma   90.00
#
_symmetry.space_group_name_H-M   'P 1'
#
loop_
_entity.id
_entity.type
_entity.pdbx_description
1 polymer ?
#
loop_
_entity_poly.entity_id
_entity_poly.type
_entity_poly.pdbx_seq_one_letter_code
_entity_poly.pdbx_strand_id
1 'polypeptide(L)'
;MFVDAIERVDSFTRSLHSIIRFYGHDDIVPGTATLFFVNQEACAITCRHVAELIAQSDSIYHNYREFQGARRDALRDKNATHLISKLEVKYKLDINTIIRIRNNFVGCVDQFQRLNIDLHPSEDLALLRFEGYNRILYRSHATFLGDTGRIKPGRTLCRLGYPFPEFTNFRYNPAVDDIEWTTIGRLVSPSFPIDGIVTRLTAGKNSIVGIEMSTPGLRGQSGGPLFDANGVIYGMQSATNHLHLGFDIENHEVLVNGRRSRVSNYPFLNVGRCVHVDVIKAFLREKGVKFEEA
;
A
#
# COMPACT_ATOMS: atom_id res chain seq x y z
N MET A 1 -21.85 12.15 -8.78
CA MET A 1 -21.57 12.77 -7.46
C MET A 1 -20.08 13.03 -7.26
N PHE A 2 -19.19 12.05 -7.47
CA PHE A 2 -17.75 12.21 -7.17
C PHE A 2 -16.85 12.61 -8.36
N VAL A 3 -17.37 12.85 -9.56
CA VAL A 3 -16.54 13.09 -10.77
C VAL A 3 -15.54 14.23 -10.54
N ASP A 4 -16.01 15.42 -10.20
CA ASP A 4 -15.16 16.59 -9.95
C ASP A 4 -14.26 16.41 -8.70
N ALA A 5 -14.70 15.61 -7.74
CA ALA A 5 -13.91 15.28 -6.55
C ALA A 5 -12.73 14.37 -6.92
N ILE A 6 -12.97 13.37 -7.77
CA ILE A 6 -11.94 12.44 -8.24
C ILE A 6 -10.89 13.19 -9.05
N GLU A 7 -11.29 14.07 -9.96
CA GLU A 7 -10.32 14.88 -10.74
C GLU A 7 -9.44 15.76 -9.83
N ARG A 8 -10.04 16.37 -8.80
CA ARG A 8 -9.31 17.15 -7.80
C ARG A 8 -8.36 16.27 -6.98
N VAL A 9 -8.83 15.14 -6.47
CA VAL A 9 -8.04 14.25 -5.61
C VAL A 9 -6.93 13.53 -6.39
N ASP A 10 -7.18 13.14 -7.64
CA ASP A 10 -6.19 12.54 -8.53
C ASP A 10 -5.04 13.50 -8.85
N SER A 11 -5.24 14.81 -8.74
CA SER A 11 -4.17 15.80 -8.97
C SER A 11 -3.00 15.68 -7.98
N PHE A 12 -3.23 15.13 -6.79
CA PHE A 12 -2.26 14.99 -5.69
C PHE A 12 -2.14 13.58 -5.11
N THR A 13 -2.90 12.62 -5.61
CA THR A 13 -2.79 11.20 -5.25
C THR A 13 -1.90 10.50 -6.26
N ARG A 14 -0.95 9.67 -5.82
CA ARG A 14 0.04 9.02 -6.69
C ARG A 14 0.21 7.55 -6.36
N SER A 15 0.57 6.77 -7.37
CA SER A 15 0.87 5.36 -7.22
C SER A 15 2.32 5.19 -6.78
N LEU A 16 2.52 4.25 -5.85
CA LEU A 16 3.81 3.67 -5.54
C LEU A 16 3.84 2.29 -6.20
N HIS A 17 4.74 2.11 -7.17
CA HIS A 17 4.95 0.82 -7.79
C HIS A 17 6.11 0.10 -7.10
N SER A 18 5.95 -1.19 -6.86
CA SER A 18 6.99 -2.04 -6.31
C SER A 18 7.15 -3.28 -7.18
N ILE A 19 8.37 -3.74 -7.37
CA ILE A 19 8.66 -5.06 -7.95
C ILE A 19 9.44 -5.87 -6.92
N ILE A 20 9.00 -7.11 -6.73
CA ILE A 20 9.50 -8.00 -5.68
C ILE A 20 10.03 -9.28 -6.33
N ARG A 21 11.19 -9.73 -5.85
CA ARG A 21 11.75 -11.04 -6.18
C ARG A 21 11.91 -11.88 -4.92
N PHE A 22 11.51 -13.14 -5.04
CA PHE A 22 11.63 -14.15 -3.99
C PHE A 22 12.87 -15.02 -4.21
N TYR A 23 13.43 -15.55 -3.13
CA TYR A 23 14.55 -16.46 -3.20
C TYR A 23 14.20 -17.72 -4.01
N GLY A 24 15.09 -18.13 -4.92
CA GLY A 24 14.88 -19.30 -5.77
C GLY A 24 13.93 -19.08 -6.95
N HIS A 25 13.41 -17.86 -7.15
CA HIS A 25 12.51 -17.52 -8.25
C HIS A 25 13.12 -16.47 -9.19
N ASP A 26 12.86 -16.64 -10.49
CA ASP A 26 13.14 -15.62 -11.51
C ASP A 26 11.89 -14.76 -11.83
N ASP A 27 10.72 -15.21 -11.36
CA ASP A 27 9.47 -14.47 -11.50
C ASP A 27 9.49 -13.20 -10.65
N ILE A 28 8.87 -12.16 -11.21
CA ILE A 28 8.73 -10.85 -10.56
C ILE A 28 7.29 -10.66 -10.16
N VAL A 29 7.07 -10.36 -8.89
CA VAL A 29 5.74 -10.02 -8.37
C VAL A 29 5.59 -8.50 -8.35
N PRO A 30 4.74 -7.92 -9.21
CA PRO A 30 4.47 -6.49 -9.17
C PRO A 30 3.50 -6.19 -8.03
N GLY A 31 3.70 -5.05 -7.39
CA GLY A 31 2.85 -4.53 -6.32
C GLY A 31 2.55 -3.06 -6.56
N THR A 32 1.40 -2.63 -6.04
CA THR A 32 1.02 -1.22 -5.97
C THR A 32 0.66 -0.86 -4.54
N ALA A 33 0.85 0.42 -4.23
CA ALA A 33 0.28 1.10 -3.09
C ALA A 33 -0.06 2.54 -3.51
N THR A 34 -0.70 3.29 -2.61
CA THR A 34 -1.09 4.66 -2.85
C THR A 34 -0.46 5.59 -1.81
N LEU A 35 -0.12 6.80 -2.24
CA LEU A 35 0.25 7.90 -1.35
C LEU A 35 -0.44 9.16 -1.86
N PHE A 36 -0.59 10.17 -1.01
CA PHE A 36 -1.09 11.47 -1.45
C PHE A 36 -0.38 12.63 -0.77
N PHE A 37 -0.21 13.72 -1.52
CA PHE A 37 0.56 14.88 -1.10
C PHE A 37 -0.28 15.84 -0.25
N VAL A 38 0.33 16.35 0.81
CA VAL A 38 -0.34 17.23 1.80
C VAL A 38 0.05 18.70 1.66
N ASN A 39 1.10 19.00 0.90
CA ASN A 39 1.56 20.36 0.62
C ASN A 39 2.42 20.44 -0.65
N GLN A 40 3.03 21.60 -0.92
CA GLN A 40 3.94 21.84 -2.06
C GLN A 40 5.42 21.49 -1.77
N GLU A 41 5.73 21.03 -0.55
CA GLU A 41 7.09 20.74 -0.09
C GLU A 41 7.46 19.25 -0.31
N ALA A 42 6.73 18.54 -1.18
CA ALA A 42 6.84 17.11 -1.41
C ALA A 42 6.69 16.26 -0.13
N CYS A 43 5.80 16.67 0.77
CA CYS A 43 5.34 15.84 1.88
C CYS A 43 4.14 15.01 1.44
N ALA A 44 4.24 13.68 1.57
CA ALA A 44 3.14 12.76 1.28
C ALA A 44 2.86 11.84 2.45
N ILE A 45 1.62 11.38 2.56
CA ILE A 45 1.25 10.35 3.54
C ILE A 45 0.84 9.06 2.83
N THR A 46 1.09 7.95 3.52
CA THR A 46 0.68 6.60 3.12
C THR A 46 0.52 5.73 4.38
N CYS A 47 0.20 4.45 4.21
CA CYS A 47 0.16 3.52 5.33
C CYS A 47 1.55 3.22 5.89
N ARG A 48 1.60 2.94 7.19
CA ARG A 48 2.83 2.53 7.89
C ARG A 48 3.41 1.27 7.26
N HIS A 49 2.58 0.25 7.02
CA HIS A 49 3.06 -1.01 6.45
C HIS A 49 3.65 -0.85 5.03
N VAL A 50 3.16 0.12 4.26
CA VAL A 50 3.73 0.48 2.94
C VAL A 50 5.10 1.11 3.13
N ALA A 51 5.22 2.08 4.03
CA ALA A 51 6.47 2.79 4.30
C ALA A 51 7.55 1.89 4.92
N GLU A 52 7.17 0.93 5.77
CA GLU A 52 8.09 -0.08 6.32
C GLU A 52 8.73 -0.93 5.22
N LEU A 53 7.95 -1.33 4.21
CA LEU A 53 8.47 -2.09 3.07
C LEU A 53 9.47 -1.29 2.24
N ILE A 54 9.22 0.02 2.08
CA ILE A 54 10.16 0.94 1.42
C ILE A 54 11.47 1.00 2.22
N ALA A 55 11.38 1.25 3.53
CA ALA A 55 12.53 1.40 4.41
C ALA A 55 13.40 0.13 4.51
N GLN A 56 12.79 -1.05 4.43
CA GLN A 56 13.49 -2.34 4.54
C GLN A 56 14.16 -2.80 3.24
N SER A 57 13.84 -2.18 2.10
CA SER A 57 14.27 -2.65 0.77
C SER A 57 15.78 -2.83 0.62
N ASP A 58 16.58 -1.88 1.12
CA ASP A 58 18.05 -1.95 1.08
C ASP A 58 18.61 -3.01 2.00
N SER A 59 18.11 -3.10 3.24
CA SER A 59 18.54 -4.11 4.22
C SER A 59 18.24 -5.53 3.73
N ILE A 60 17.09 -5.75 3.11
CA ILE A 60 16.71 -7.04 2.50
C ILE A 60 17.71 -7.42 1.41
N TYR A 61 18.00 -6.49 0.49
CA TYR A 61 18.94 -6.76 -0.59
C TYR A 61 20.36 -6.95 -0.09
N HIS A 62 20.79 -6.17 0.91
CA HIS A 62 22.09 -6.31 1.54
C HIS A 62 22.26 -7.71 2.14
N ASN A 63 21.28 -8.20 2.91
CA ASN A 63 21.29 -9.57 3.45
C ASN A 63 21.47 -10.62 2.34
N TYR A 64 20.76 -10.46 1.23
CA TYR A 64 20.88 -11.37 0.09
C TYR A 64 22.24 -11.27 -0.62
N ARG A 65 22.81 -10.07 -0.73
CA ARG A 65 24.14 -9.85 -1.31
C ARG A 65 25.24 -10.50 -0.48
N GLU A 66 25.14 -10.42 0.84
CA GLU A 66 26.05 -11.11 1.76
C GLU A 66 25.94 -12.64 1.62
N PHE A 67 24.71 -13.16 1.53
CA PHE A 67 24.48 -14.58 1.22
C PHE A 67 25.13 -14.99 -0.11
N GLN A 68 24.92 -14.23 -1.18
CA GLN A 68 25.51 -14.49 -2.49
C GLN A 68 27.05 -14.43 -2.46
N GLY A 69 27.61 -13.53 -1.66
CA GLY A 69 29.04 -13.49 -1.37
C GLY A 69 29.54 -14.83 -0.81
N ALA A 70 28.95 -15.28 0.30
CA ALA A 70 29.32 -16.53 0.96
C ALA A 70 29.05 -17.79 0.11
N ARG A 71 27.97 -17.78 -0.68
CA ARG A 71 27.60 -18.87 -1.58
C ARG A 71 28.66 -19.12 -2.66
N ARG A 72 29.31 -18.06 -3.19
CA ARG A 72 30.36 -18.21 -4.21
C ARG A 72 31.57 -18.98 -3.69
N ASP A 73 31.91 -18.83 -2.42
CA ASP A 73 32.99 -19.59 -1.79
C ASP A 73 32.57 -21.04 -1.56
N ALA A 74 31.34 -21.28 -1.09
CA ALA A 74 30.80 -22.62 -0.87
C ALA A 74 30.70 -23.47 -2.15
N LEU A 75 30.43 -22.84 -3.31
CA LEU A 75 30.33 -23.52 -4.61
C LEU A 75 31.65 -24.16 -5.08
N ARG A 76 32.79 -23.75 -4.51
CA ARG A 76 34.11 -24.31 -4.85
C ARG A 76 34.45 -25.55 -4.03
N ASP A 77 33.64 -25.89 -3.03
CA ASP A 77 33.84 -27.04 -2.15
C ASP A 77 33.15 -28.30 -2.68
N LYS A 78 33.69 -29.48 -2.34
CA LYS A 78 33.11 -30.78 -2.70
C LYS A 78 31.74 -31.01 -2.04
N ASN A 79 31.47 -30.35 -0.91
CA ASN A 79 30.22 -30.43 -0.15
C ASN A 79 29.31 -29.21 -0.37
N ALA A 80 29.39 -28.57 -1.54
CA ALA A 80 28.68 -27.33 -1.87
C ALA A 80 27.20 -27.32 -1.45
N THR A 81 26.44 -28.38 -1.75
CA THR A 81 25.01 -28.48 -1.42
C THR A 81 24.75 -28.34 0.08
N HIS A 82 25.53 -29.03 0.92
CA HIS A 82 25.38 -28.97 2.39
C HIS A 82 25.77 -27.60 2.94
N LEU A 83 26.82 -27.00 2.39
CA LEU A 83 27.27 -25.66 2.79
C LEU A 83 26.24 -24.59 2.41
N ILE A 84 25.65 -24.68 1.22
CA ILE A 84 24.59 -23.77 0.78
C ILE A 84 23.37 -23.90 1.68
N SER A 85 22.93 -25.12 2.00
CA SER A 85 21.80 -25.33 2.91
C SER A 85 22.06 -24.72 4.30
N LYS A 86 23.28 -24.84 4.83
CA LYS A 86 23.66 -24.14 6.08
C LYS A 86 23.64 -22.62 5.95
N LEU A 87 24.04 -22.08 4.81
CA LEU A 87 23.96 -20.65 4.53
C LEU A 87 22.51 -20.17 4.44
N GLU A 88 21.63 -20.91 3.78
CA GLU A 88 20.19 -20.60 3.72
C GLU A 88 19.59 -20.48 5.13
N VAL A 89 19.91 -21.42 6.03
CA VAL A 89 19.49 -21.35 7.44
C VAL A 89 20.09 -20.12 8.15
N LYS A 90 21.38 -19.84 7.94
CA LYS A 90 22.07 -18.69 8.56
C LYS A 90 21.46 -17.35 8.14
N TYR A 91 21.14 -17.20 6.85
CA TYR A 91 20.60 -15.98 6.27
C TYR A 91 19.06 -15.94 6.27
N LYS A 92 18.42 -16.98 6.82
CA LYS A 92 16.96 -17.15 6.91
C LYS A 92 16.28 -17.05 5.54
N LEU A 93 16.83 -17.74 4.56
CA LEU A 93 16.30 -17.78 3.20
C LEU A 93 15.52 -19.07 2.97
N ASP A 94 14.29 -18.93 2.52
CA ASP A 94 13.45 -19.97 1.96
C ASP A 94 12.75 -19.46 0.70
N ILE A 95 12.00 -20.32 0.01
CA ILE A 95 11.32 -19.99 -1.24
C ILE A 95 10.30 -18.83 -1.13
N ASN A 96 9.80 -18.55 0.07
CA ASN A 96 8.86 -17.45 0.33
C ASN A 96 9.58 -16.18 0.83
N THR A 97 10.90 -16.20 0.92
CA THR A 97 11.68 -15.07 1.43
C THR A 97 11.91 -14.04 0.34
N ILE A 98 11.52 -12.79 0.61
CA ILE A 98 11.81 -11.67 -0.26
C ILE A 98 13.32 -11.38 -0.21
N ILE A 99 13.96 -11.32 -1.39
CA ILE A 99 15.39 -11.02 -1.53
C ILE A 99 15.64 -9.67 -2.19
N ARG A 100 14.63 -9.12 -2.86
CA ARG A 100 14.74 -7.85 -3.55
C ARG A 100 13.39 -7.15 -3.62
N ILE A 101 13.44 -5.85 -3.34
CA ILE A 101 12.33 -4.92 -3.56
C ILE A 101 12.91 -3.73 -4.29
N ARG A 102 12.29 -3.30 -5.38
CA ARG A 102 12.55 -1.99 -5.99
C ARG A 102 11.27 -1.19 -6.02
N ASN A 103 11.35 0.07 -5.61
CA ASN A 103 10.23 1.00 -5.54
C ASN A 103 10.36 2.05 -6.65
N ASN A 104 9.23 2.53 -7.14
CA ASN A 104 9.13 3.63 -8.09
C ASN A 104 7.98 4.56 -7.70
N PHE A 105 8.31 5.83 -7.46
CA PHE A 105 7.39 6.87 -7.00
C PHE A 105 6.80 7.63 -8.19
N VAL A 106 5.77 7.04 -8.80
CA VAL A 106 5.25 7.49 -10.10
C VAL A 106 4.56 8.85 -9.96
N GLY A 107 5.04 9.85 -10.70
CA GLY A 107 4.44 11.18 -10.74
C GLY A 107 4.54 11.95 -9.42
N CYS A 108 5.46 11.57 -8.53
CA CYS A 108 5.73 12.25 -7.26
C CYS A 108 6.65 13.46 -7.46
N VAL A 109 7.92 13.20 -7.71
CA VAL A 109 8.99 14.18 -8.00
C VAL A 109 9.84 13.65 -9.15
N ASP A 110 10.61 14.50 -9.81
CA ASP A 110 11.40 14.10 -10.98
C ASP A 110 12.62 13.23 -10.64
N GLN A 111 13.32 13.60 -9.57
CA GLN A 111 14.38 12.84 -8.94
C GLN A 111 14.43 13.24 -7.46
N PHE A 112 15.13 12.49 -6.62
CA PHE A 112 15.38 12.88 -5.24
C PHE A 112 16.66 12.23 -4.75
N GLN A 113 17.33 12.86 -3.79
CA GLN A 113 18.56 12.34 -3.18
C GLN A 113 18.27 11.51 -1.94
N ARG A 114 17.22 11.88 -1.20
CA ARG A 114 16.85 11.21 0.05
C ARG A 114 15.33 11.17 0.20
N LEU A 115 14.87 10.08 0.81
CA LEU A 115 13.49 9.92 1.26
C LEU A 115 13.51 9.76 2.77
N ASN A 116 13.01 10.75 3.51
CA ASN A 116 12.82 10.61 4.95
C ASN A 116 11.45 9.99 5.23
N ILE A 117 11.44 9.01 6.13
CA ILE A 117 10.25 8.23 6.47
C ILE A 117 10.01 8.34 7.96
N ASP A 118 8.87 8.90 8.34
CA ASP A 118 8.40 8.96 9.73
C ASP A 118 7.21 8.03 9.88
N LEU A 119 7.36 7.00 10.72
CA LEU A 119 6.29 6.06 11.02
C LEU A 119 5.49 6.55 12.23
N HIS A 120 4.17 6.60 12.12
CA HIS A 120 3.31 6.87 13.27
C HIS A 120 3.41 5.70 14.27
N PRO A 121 3.50 5.94 15.59
CA PRO A 121 3.85 4.91 16.57
C PRO A 121 2.79 3.80 16.75
N SER A 122 1.49 4.10 16.58
CA SER A 122 0.40 3.13 16.80
C SER A 122 -0.49 2.89 15.58
N GLU A 123 -0.95 3.96 14.95
CA GLU A 123 -1.81 3.89 13.77
C GLU A 123 -1.01 3.57 12.49
N ASP A 124 -1.67 2.92 11.54
CA ASP A 124 -1.10 2.54 10.23
C ASP A 124 -0.98 3.76 9.28
N LEU A 125 -0.13 4.70 9.69
CA LEU A 125 0.13 5.98 9.04
C LEU A 125 1.64 6.23 8.98
N ALA A 126 2.11 6.76 7.87
CA ALA A 126 3.48 7.23 7.70
C ALA A 126 3.52 8.52 6.88
N LEU A 127 4.56 9.32 7.14
CA LEU A 127 4.90 10.51 6.39
C LEU A 127 6.17 10.23 5.59
N LEU A 128 6.14 10.58 4.31
CA LEU A 128 7.24 10.52 3.37
C LEU A 128 7.63 11.95 2.99
N ARG A 129 8.92 12.28 3.11
CA ARG A 129 9.49 13.58 2.70
C ARG A 129 10.57 13.36 1.67
N PHE A 130 10.33 13.83 0.45
CA PHE A 130 11.32 13.78 -0.63
C PHE A 130 12.28 14.97 -0.48
N GLU A 131 13.59 14.73 -0.52
CA GLU A 131 14.62 15.75 -0.40
C GLU A 131 15.59 15.71 -1.58
N GLY A 132 16.09 16.88 -1.99
CA GLY A 132 17.02 16.98 -3.12
C GLY A 132 16.38 16.70 -4.48
N TYR A 133 15.08 17.00 -4.63
CA TYR A 133 14.38 16.99 -5.91
C TYR A 133 14.49 18.33 -6.62
N ASN A 134 14.31 18.36 -7.95
CA ASN A 134 14.31 19.62 -8.69
C ASN A 134 12.89 20.15 -8.92
N ARG A 135 11.92 19.26 -9.15
CA ARG A 135 10.51 19.65 -9.34
C ARG A 135 9.55 18.59 -8.84
N ILE A 136 8.41 19.07 -8.34
CA ILE A 136 7.23 18.24 -8.09
C ILE A 136 6.55 17.87 -9.41
N LEU A 137 5.94 16.68 -9.46
CA LEU A 137 5.17 16.18 -10.60
C LEU A 137 3.67 16.04 -10.30
N TYR A 138 3.28 16.32 -9.05
CA TYR A 138 1.90 16.48 -8.66
C TYR A 138 1.42 17.93 -8.83
N ARG A 139 0.10 18.11 -8.95
CA ARG A 139 -0.51 19.38 -9.40
C ARG A 139 -1.23 20.17 -8.30
N SER A 140 -1.47 19.56 -7.15
CA SER A 140 -2.13 20.18 -5.99
C SER A 140 -1.78 19.42 -4.71
N HIS A 141 -2.49 19.66 -3.62
CA HIS A 141 -2.33 18.96 -2.34
C HIS A 141 -3.67 18.76 -1.65
N ALA A 142 -3.68 17.88 -0.65
CA ALA A 142 -4.86 17.59 0.14
C ALA A 142 -5.32 18.78 1.00
N THR A 143 -6.63 19.00 1.02
CA THR A 143 -7.31 19.83 2.01
C THR A 143 -8.09 18.94 2.95
N PHE A 144 -7.80 19.00 4.25
CA PHE A 144 -8.39 18.14 5.26
C PHE A 144 -9.71 18.71 5.80
N LEU A 145 -10.60 17.84 6.24
CA LEU A 145 -11.82 18.26 6.92
C LEU A 145 -11.48 19.00 8.23
N GLY A 146 -11.95 20.24 8.39
CA GLY A 146 -11.83 21.00 9.65
C GLY A 146 -12.69 20.41 10.76
N ASP A 147 -14.02 20.43 10.58
CA ASP A 147 -15.01 19.93 11.53
C ASP A 147 -15.29 18.41 11.36
N THR A 148 -14.69 17.60 12.23
CA THR A 148 -14.86 16.14 12.24
C THR A 148 -16.19 15.66 12.81
N GLY A 149 -17.01 16.55 13.39
CA GLY A 149 -18.40 16.25 13.74
C GLY A 149 -19.27 15.85 12.53
N ARG A 150 -18.79 16.13 11.31
CA ARG A 150 -19.43 15.73 10.04
C ARG A 150 -19.19 14.26 9.67
N ILE A 151 -18.32 13.55 10.37
CA ILE A 151 -18.04 12.12 10.12
C ILE A 151 -19.05 11.30 10.93
N LYS A 152 -20.15 10.90 10.28
CA LYS A 152 -21.24 10.17 10.93
C LYS A 152 -21.61 8.90 10.15
N PRO A 153 -22.07 7.83 10.81
CA PRO A 153 -22.67 6.69 10.14
C PRO A 153 -23.72 7.12 9.10
N GLY A 154 -23.71 6.48 7.93
CA GLY A 154 -24.56 6.82 6.80
C GLY A 154 -24.01 7.90 5.86
N ARG A 155 -22.92 8.59 6.23
CA ARG A 155 -22.24 9.55 5.32
C ARG A 155 -21.61 8.80 4.15
N THR A 156 -21.96 9.16 2.93
CA THR A 156 -21.29 8.65 1.72
C THR A 156 -19.96 9.35 1.51
N LEU A 157 -18.90 8.56 1.29
CA LEU A 157 -17.54 9.02 0.99
C LEU A 157 -16.95 8.15 -0.14
N CYS A 158 -15.89 8.64 -0.76
CA CYS A 158 -15.15 7.94 -1.82
C CYS A 158 -13.69 7.75 -1.42
N ARG A 159 -13.07 6.67 -1.88
CA ARG A 159 -11.63 6.43 -1.80
C ARG A 159 -11.03 6.41 -3.19
N LEU A 160 -9.80 6.89 -3.32
CA LEU A 160 -9.03 6.83 -4.56
C LEU A 160 -7.68 6.16 -4.31
N GLY A 161 -7.23 5.37 -5.27
CA GLY A 161 -5.92 4.72 -5.24
C GLY A 161 -5.75 3.80 -6.44
N TYR A 162 -4.72 2.94 -6.38
CA TYR A 162 -4.23 2.22 -7.56
C TYR A 162 -4.18 0.71 -7.32
N PRO A 163 -5.34 0.04 -7.18
CA PRO A 163 -5.39 -1.40 -7.10
C PRO A 163 -5.05 -2.01 -8.44
N PHE A 164 -4.66 -3.29 -8.42
CA PHE A 164 -4.29 -4.06 -9.60
C PHE A 164 -3.02 -3.52 -10.29
N PRO A 165 -1.84 -4.11 -10.01
CA PRO A 165 -0.59 -3.72 -10.66
C PRO A 165 -0.63 -4.07 -12.15
N GLU A 166 -1.08 -3.13 -12.99
CA GLU A 166 -1.17 -3.31 -14.44
C GLU A 166 0.09 -2.87 -15.19
N PHE A 167 1.02 -2.18 -14.51
CA PHE A 167 2.30 -1.79 -15.08
C PHE A 167 3.13 -3.03 -15.45
N THR A 168 3.91 -2.92 -16.52
CA THR A 168 4.71 -4.02 -17.08
C THR A 168 6.13 -3.62 -17.42
N ASN A 169 6.56 -2.43 -16.98
CA ASN A 169 7.86 -1.86 -17.30
C ASN A 169 8.98 -2.33 -16.37
N PHE A 170 9.13 -3.66 -16.25
CA PHE A 170 10.16 -4.30 -15.45
C PHE A 170 10.61 -5.61 -16.10
N ARG A 171 11.79 -6.09 -15.72
CA ARG A 171 12.28 -7.41 -16.13
C ARG A 171 13.25 -7.98 -15.12
N TYR A 172 13.46 -9.28 -15.22
CA TYR A 172 14.60 -9.95 -14.60
C TYR A 172 15.81 -9.82 -15.52
N ASN A 173 16.96 -9.44 -14.96
CA ASN A 173 18.22 -9.31 -15.67
C ASN A 173 19.16 -10.46 -15.25
N PRO A 174 19.23 -11.55 -16.05
CA PRO A 174 20.03 -12.72 -15.71
C PRO A 174 21.54 -12.45 -15.71
N ALA A 175 22.01 -11.39 -16.39
CA ALA A 175 23.43 -11.05 -16.43
C ALA A 175 23.95 -10.57 -15.07
N VAL A 176 23.09 -9.98 -14.24
CA VAL A 176 23.44 -9.45 -12.92
C VAL A 176 22.67 -10.09 -11.77
N ASP A 177 21.81 -11.08 -12.06
CA ASP A 177 20.96 -11.78 -11.11
C ASP A 177 20.12 -10.80 -10.25
N ASP A 178 19.52 -9.80 -10.90
CA ASP A 178 18.70 -8.77 -10.26
C ASP A 178 17.48 -8.41 -11.11
N ILE A 179 16.47 -7.79 -10.49
CA ILE A 179 15.32 -7.22 -11.18
C ILE A 179 15.58 -5.76 -11.50
N GLU A 180 15.01 -5.22 -12.56
CA GLU A 180 15.18 -3.83 -12.94
C GLU A 180 13.92 -3.23 -13.58
N TRP A 181 13.78 -1.91 -13.43
CA TRP A 181 12.79 -1.13 -14.17
C TRP A 181 13.26 -0.94 -15.62
N THR A 182 12.31 -0.87 -16.54
CA THR A 182 12.55 -0.59 -17.96
C THR A 182 11.72 0.61 -18.40
N THR A 183 12.01 1.12 -19.60
CA THR A 183 11.24 2.19 -20.25
C THR A 183 10.18 1.67 -21.21
N ILE A 184 10.06 0.35 -21.35
CA ILE A 184 9.16 -0.33 -22.30
C ILE A 184 7.99 -0.96 -21.53
N GLY A 185 6.79 -0.91 -22.09
CA GLY A 185 5.59 -1.50 -21.48
C GLY A 185 4.65 -0.44 -20.91
N ARG A 186 3.76 -0.85 -20.01
CA ARG A 186 2.84 0.06 -19.32
C ARG A 186 3.54 0.66 -18.10
N LEU A 187 3.62 1.99 -18.04
CA LEU A 187 4.28 2.72 -16.95
C LEU A 187 3.32 3.17 -15.85
N VAL A 188 2.04 3.36 -16.19
CA VAL A 188 1.02 3.93 -15.31
C VAL A 188 0.04 2.85 -14.88
N SER A 189 -0.46 2.99 -13.65
CA SER A 189 -1.60 2.23 -13.16
C SER A 189 -2.82 3.14 -13.16
N PRO A 190 -3.98 2.70 -13.65
CA PRO A 190 -5.19 3.51 -13.62
C PRO A 190 -5.62 3.76 -12.17
N SER A 191 -6.11 4.97 -11.89
CA SER A 191 -6.76 5.24 -10.61
C SER A 191 -8.12 4.55 -10.56
N PHE A 192 -8.51 4.07 -9.38
CA PHE A 192 -9.72 3.30 -9.18
C PHE A 192 -10.52 3.89 -8.01
N PRO A 193 -11.62 4.62 -8.27
CA PRO A 193 -12.47 5.16 -7.22
C PRO A 193 -13.38 4.07 -6.63
N ILE A 194 -13.58 4.09 -5.30
CA ILE A 194 -14.54 3.21 -4.60
C ILE A 194 -15.29 4.02 -3.56
N ASP A 195 -16.59 4.15 -3.75
CA ASP A 195 -17.47 4.78 -2.77
C ASP A 195 -18.03 3.77 -1.74
N GLY A 196 -18.59 4.31 -0.68
CA GLY A 196 -19.28 3.57 0.37
C GLY A 196 -19.85 4.52 1.41
N ILE A 197 -20.55 3.97 2.39
CA ILE A 197 -21.02 4.76 3.54
C ILE A 197 -20.15 4.47 4.76
N VAL A 198 -20.00 5.47 5.62
CA VAL A 198 -19.47 5.26 6.97
C VAL A 198 -20.41 4.32 7.72
N THR A 199 -19.92 3.20 8.22
CA THR A 199 -20.71 2.27 9.04
C THR A 199 -20.59 2.61 10.52
N ARG A 200 -19.37 2.87 10.98
CA ARG A 200 -19.05 3.23 12.36
C ARG A 200 -17.71 3.93 12.46
N LEU A 201 -17.48 4.55 13.61
CA LEU A 201 -16.18 5.07 14.02
C LEU A 201 -15.51 4.07 14.96
N THR A 202 -14.20 3.90 14.81
CA THR A 202 -13.43 3.00 15.68
C THR A 202 -12.63 3.81 16.69
N ALA A 203 -12.80 3.50 17.96
CA ALA A 203 -12.07 4.11 19.06
C ALA A 203 -10.69 3.45 19.26
N GLY A 204 -9.69 4.27 19.54
CA GLY A 204 -8.43 3.86 20.19
C GLY A 204 -8.57 3.98 21.71
N LYS A 205 -7.45 4.16 22.42
CA LYS A 205 -7.48 4.24 23.89
C LYS A 205 -8.36 5.37 24.41
N ASN A 206 -8.21 6.59 23.87
CA ASN A 206 -8.90 7.80 24.36
C ASN A 206 -9.45 8.69 23.23
N SER A 207 -9.43 8.25 21.98
CA SER A 207 -9.82 9.06 20.81
C SER A 207 -10.38 8.20 19.69
N ILE A 208 -11.06 8.83 18.75
CA ILE A 208 -11.48 8.18 17.51
C ILE A 208 -10.26 8.10 16.59
N VAL A 209 -9.87 6.89 16.21
CA VAL A 209 -8.66 6.65 15.41
C VAL A 209 -8.96 6.17 14.00
N GLY A 210 -10.18 5.72 13.73
CA GLY A 210 -10.53 5.20 12.42
C GLY A 210 -11.99 5.31 12.05
N ILE A 211 -12.23 5.10 10.76
CA ILE A 211 -13.51 5.16 10.08
C ILE A 211 -13.70 3.83 9.37
N GLU A 212 -14.81 3.15 9.64
CA GLU A 212 -15.18 1.95 8.90
C GLU A 212 -16.12 2.31 7.75
N MET A 213 -15.84 1.75 6.57
CA MET A 213 -16.58 1.95 5.34
C MET A 213 -17.30 0.65 4.94
N SER A 214 -18.51 0.76 4.42
CA SER A 214 -19.35 -0.39 4.03
C SER A 214 -18.76 -1.21 2.88
N THR A 215 -17.85 -0.65 2.11
CA THR A 215 -17.16 -1.31 0.99
C THR A 215 -15.71 -1.61 1.36
N PRO A 216 -15.15 -2.76 0.90
CA PRO A 216 -13.79 -3.15 1.27
C PRO A 216 -12.74 -2.21 0.66
N GLY A 217 -11.56 -2.17 1.27
CA GLY A 217 -10.36 -1.72 0.57
C GLY A 217 -9.83 -2.82 -0.34
N LEU A 218 -9.22 -2.43 -1.46
CA LEU A 218 -8.53 -3.35 -2.37
C LEU A 218 -7.02 -3.28 -2.14
N ARG A 219 -6.30 -4.38 -2.41
CA ARG A 219 -4.83 -4.34 -2.46
C ARG A 219 -4.38 -3.30 -3.48
N GLY A 220 -3.47 -2.41 -3.09
CA GLY A 220 -3.06 -1.23 -3.88
C GLY A 220 -3.73 0.08 -3.48
N GLN A 221 -4.83 0.04 -2.72
CA GLN A 221 -5.49 1.23 -2.16
C GLN A 221 -4.95 1.66 -0.80
N SER A 222 -4.06 0.88 -0.18
CA SER A 222 -3.39 1.25 1.08
C SER A 222 -2.70 2.59 0.90
N GLY A 223 -3.04 3.55 1.76
CA GLY A 223 -2.54 4.93 1.72
C GLY A 223 -3.36 5.87 0.84
N GLY A 224 -4.45 5.41 0.21
CA GLY A 224 -5.33 6.24 -0.60
C GLY A 224 -6.22 7.18 0.23
N PRO A 225 -6.50 8.41 -0.23
CA PRO A 225 -7.35 9.34 0.49
C PRO A 225 -8.82 8.87 0.52
N LEU A 226 -9.50 9.10 1.65
CA LEU A 226 -10.95 9.02 1.82
C LEU A 226 -11.51 10.45 1.79
N PHE A 227 -12.48 10.75 0.92
CA PHE A 227 -12.95 12.11 0.66
C PHE A 227 -14.46 12.22 0.37
N ASP A 228 -15.01 13.43 0.46
CA ASP A 228 -16.41 13.72 0.12
C ASP A 228 -16.59 14.20 -1.33
N ALA A 229 -17.81 14.54 -1.73
CA ALA A 229 -18.12 15.02 -3.08
C ALA A 229 -17.42 16.35 -3.46
N ASN A 230 -16.76 17.03 -2.52
CA ASN A 230 -15.97 18.23 -2.78
C ASN A 230 -14.45 17.94 -2.85
N GLY A 231 -14.03 16.69 -2.64
CA GLY A 231 -12.61 16.32 -2.57
C GLY A 231 -11.95 16.66 -1.24
N VAL A 232 -12.72 17.01 -0.21
CA VAL A 232 -12.20 17.26 1.15
C VAL A 232 -11.83 15.94 1.80
N ILE A 233 -10.64 15.85 2.41
CA ILE A 233 -10.12 14.59 2.97
C ILE A 233 -10.67 14.34 4.38
N TYR A 234 -11.32 13.19 4.54
CA TYR A 234 -11.91 12.66 5.77
C TYR A 234 -11.04 11.60 6.45
N GLY A 235 -10.09 11.01 5.73
CA GLY A 235 -9.19 9.98 6.27
C GLY A 235 -8.33 9.35 5.19
N MET A 236 -7.77 8.18 5.50
CA MET A 236 -6.90 7.44 4.58
C MET A 236 -7.17 5.94 4.68
N GLN A 237 -7.38 5.27 3.55
CA GLN A 237 -7.57 3.82 3.46
C GLN A 237 -6.35 3.07 4.01
N SER A 238 -6.58 2.14 4.94
CA SER A 238 -5.51 1.37 5.58
C SER A 238 -5.68 -0.14 5.45
N ALA A 239 -6.85 -0.68 5.79
CA ALA A 239 -7.06 -2.12 5.85
C ALA A 239 -8.48 -2.52 5.42
N THR A 240 -8.70 -3.83 5.33
CA THR A 240 -10.02 -4.43 5.13
C THR A 240 -10.25 -5.42 6.27
N ASN A 241 -11.41 -5.31 6.94
CA ASN A 241 -11.86 -6.30 7.91
C ASN A 241 -12.79 -7.29 7.22
N HIS A 242 -12.66 -8.56 7.58
CA HIS A 242 -13.48 -9.66 7.09
C HIS A 242 -14.38 -10.12 8.23
N LEU A 243 -15.67 -9.76 8.18
CA LEU A 243 -16.64 -10.05 9.25
C LEU A 243 -17.44 -11.29 8.88
N HIS A 244 -17.27 -12.36 9.64
CA HIS A 244 -18.09 -13.57 9.50
C HIS A 244 -19.55 -13.27 9.82
N LEU A 245 -20.49 -13.66 8.96
CA LEU A 245 -21.89 -13.27 9.11
C LEU A 245 -22.72 -14.23 9.99
N GLY A 246 -22.22 -15.43 10.26
CA GLY A 246 -22.78 -16.33 11.27
C GLY A 246 -24.03 -17.10 10.84
N PHE A 247 -24.36 -17.08 9.54
CA PHE A 247 -25.44 -17.89 8.95
C PHE A 247 -24.86 -18.89 7.95
N ASP A 248 -24.04 -19.80 8.48
CA ASP A 248 -23.34 -20.79 7.67
C ASP A 248 -24.31 -21.83 7.12
N ILE A 249 -24.09 -22.17 5.86
CA ILE A 249 -24.77 -23.27 5.20
C ILE A 249 -23.77 -24.40 5.14
N GLU A 250 -24.04 -25.52 5.80
CA GLU A 250 -23.18 -26.70 5.74
C GLU A 250 -23.90 -27.88 5.12
N ASN A 251 -23.26 -28.49 4.10
CA ASN A 251 -23.75 -29.72 3.46
C ASN A 251 -25.21 -29.65 3.00
N HIS A 252 -25.68 -28.46 2.60
CA HIS A 252 -27.06 -28.26 2.20
C HIS A 252 -27.27 -28.74 0.77
N GLU A 253 -28.33 -29.53 0.55
CA GLU A 253 -28.67 -30.04 -0.79
C GLU A 253 -29.36 -28.94 -1.60
N VAL A 254 -28.75 -28.57 -2.72
CA VAL A 254 -29.28 -27.59 -3.68
C VAL A 254 -29.30 -28.18 -5.08
N LEU A 255 -30.22 -27.71 -5.92
CA LEU A 255 -30.25 -28.08 -7.33
C LEU A 255 -29.38 -27.10 -8.13
N VAL A 256 -28.22 -27.55 -8.60
CA VAL A 256 -27.33 -26.75 -9.47
C VAL A 256 -27.32 -27.41 -10.85
N ASN A 257 -27.71 -26.67 -11.89
CA ASN A 257 -27.76 -27.16 -13.27
C ASN A 257 -28.53 -28.49 -13.42
N GLY A 258 -29.67 -28.62 -12.72
CA GLY A 258 -30.51 -29.83 -12.75
C GLY A 258 -29.96 -31.04 -11.99
N ARG A 259 -28.82 -30.90 -11.30
CA ARG A 259 -28.21 -31.95 -10.47
C ARG A 259 -28.28 -31.58 -8.99
N ARG A 260 -28.68 -32.55 -8.15
CA ARG A 260 -28.58 -32.42 -6.68
C ARG A 260 -27.11 -32.37 -6.30
N SER A 261 -26.71 -31.28 -5.67
CA SER A 261 -25.34 -31.03 -5.21
C SER A 261 -25.40 -30.59 -3.75
N ARG A 262 -24.39 -30.98 -2.95
CA ARG A 262 -24.22 -30.44 -1.60
C ARG A 262 -23.30 -29.23 -1.67
N VAL A 263 -23.71 -28.13 -1.08
CA VAL A 263 -22.90 -26.91 -0.99
C VAL A 263 -22.69 -26.55 0.47
N SER A 264 -21.52 -25.98 0.73
CA SER A 264 -21.23 -25.27 1.96
C SER A 264 -20.87 -23.83 1.63
N ASN A 265 -21.38 -22.88 2.40
CA ASN A 265 -21.14 -21.45 2.22
C ASN A 265 -20.94 -20.80 3.59
N TYR A 266 -19.80 -20.12 3.75
CA TYR A 266 -19.41 -19.39 4.96
C TYR A 266 -19.29 -17.91 4.58
N PRO A 267 -20.38 -17.14 4.69
CA PRO A 267 -20.43 -15.79 4.15
C PRO A 267 -19.67 -14.78 5.03
N PHE A 268 -18.83 -13.96 4.38
CA PHE A 268 -18.10 -12.85 5.00
C PHE A 268 -18.54 -11.51 4.39
N LEU A 269 -18.71 -10.49 5.25
CA LEU A 269 -18.82 -9.10 4.84
C LEU A 269 -17.45 -8.43 4.94
N ASN A 270 -17.01 -7.84 3.83
CA ASN A 270 -15.72 -7.16 3.74
C ASN A 270 -15.93 -5.66 3.86
N VAL A 271 -15.40 -5.05 4.94
CA VAL A 271 -15.54 -3.61 5.22
C VAL A 271 -14.18 -2.94 5.22
N GLY A 272 -14.11 -1.72 4.69
CA GLY A 272 -12.88 -0.94 4.67
C GLY A 272 -12.61 -0.29 6.02
N ARG A 273 -11.34 -0.19 6.41
CA ARG A 273 -10.90 0.56 7.58
C ARG A 273 -9.96 1.67 7.13
N CYS A 274 -10.29 2.88 7.52
CA CYS A 274 -9.51 4.08 7.23
C CYS A 274 -8.97 4.69 8.53
N VAL A 275 -7.79 5.28 8.47
CA VAL A 275 -7.24 6.16 9.51
C VAL A 275 -8.04 7.46 9.51
N HIS A 276 -8.43 7.91 10.70
CA HIS A 276 -9.25 9.12 10.88
C HIS A 276 -8.44 10.39 10.60
N VAL A 277 -9.05 11.43 9.99
CA VAL A 277 -8.35 12.68 9.64
C VAL A 277 -7.69 13.37 10.84
N ASP A 278 -8.30 13.34 12.03
CA ASP A 278 -7.67 13.95 13.22
C ASP A 278 -6.35 13.28 13.62
N VAL A 279 -6.20 11.98 13.39
CA VAL A 279 -4.92 11.27 13.60
C VAL A 279 -3.89 11.81 12.61
N ILE A 280 -4.28 11.95 11.34
CA ILE A 280 -3.40 12.48 10.28
C ILE A 280 -2.97 13.90 10.62
N LYS A 281 -3.91 14.80 10.92
CA LYS A 281 -3.64 16.19 11.28
C LYS A 281 -2.73 16.29 12.51
N ALA A 282 -2.98 15.48 13.55
CA ALA A 282 -2.13 15.45 14.75
C ALA A 282 -0.70 15.04 14.41
N PHE A 283 -0.52 13.99 13.61
CA PHE A 283 0.80 13.52 13.19
C PHE A 283 1.54 14.55 12.35
N LEU A 284 0.86 15.21 11.41
CA LEU A 284 1.47 16.27 10.61
C LEU A 284 1.91 17.47 11.47
N ARG A 285 1.08 17.89 12.45
CA ARG A 285 1.45 18.94 13.41
C ARG A 285 2.66 18.54 14.26
N GLU A 286 2.69 17.31 14.76
CA GLU A 286 3.83 16.76 15.52
C GLU A 286 5.12 16.81 14.71
N LYS A 287 5.06 16.49 13.41
CA LYS A 287 6.23 16.50 12.51
C LYS A 287 6.53 17.87 11.90
N GLY A 288 5.81 18.91 12.27
CA GLY A 288 6.00 20.28 11.76
C GLY A 288 5.65 20.44 10.28
N VAL A 289 4.77 19.59 9.74
CA VAL A 289 4.34 19.63 8.33
C VAL A 289 3.10 20.53 8.20
N LYS A 290 3.18 21.52 7.31
CA LYS A 290 2.05 22.39 6.97
C LYS A 290 1.02 21.63 6.12
N PHE A 291 -0.26 21.91 6.37
CA PHE A 291 -1.40 21.40 5.60
C PHE A 291 -2.57 22.40 5.68
N GLU A 292 -3.59 22.18 4.86
CA GLU A 292 -4.79 23.02 4.81
C GLU A 292 -6.02 22.31 5.37
N GLU A 293 -6.97 23.08 5.92
CA GLU A 293 -8.26 22.61 6.40
C GLU A 293 -9.40 23.37 5.68
N ALA A 294 -10.50 22.68 5.38
CA ALA A 294 -11.72 23.23 4.78
C ALA A 294 -12.81 23.55 5.81
#